data_AF-A0A4V3J7T0-F1
#
_entry.id   AF-A0A4V3J7T0-F1
#
_cell.length_a   1.000
_cell.length_b   1.000
_cell.length_c   1.000
_cell.angle_alpha   90.00
_cell.angle_beta   90.00
_cell.angle_gamma   90.00
#
_symmetry.space_group_name_H-M   'P 1'
#
loop_
_entity.id
_entity.type
_entity.pdbx_description
1 polymer ?
#
loop_
_entity_poly.entity_id
_entity_poly.type
_entity_poly.pdbx_seq_one_letter_code
_entity_poly.pdbx_strand_id
1 'polypeptide(L)'
;MTLYIDPPTWPGHGRMWSHLVSDASYEELHTFAAGIGCPPRAFERDHYDVPSHRYGDAVRAGAVEIGSKELVRRLTEAGLRRPKGRPA
;
A
#
# COMPACT_ATOMS: atom_id res chain seq x y z
N MET A 1 -5.32 11.18 8.06
CA MET A 1 -4.37 11.05 6.95
C MET A 1 -3.20 10.25 7.48
N THR A 2 -3.25 8.95 7.20
CA THR A 2 -2.23 8.00 7.63
C THR A 2 -2.00 7.03 6.48
N LEU A 3 -0.73 6.78 6.18
CA LEU A 3 -0.37 5.66 5.32
C LEU A 3 -0.14 4.42 6.14
N TYR A 4 -0.65 3.30 5.64
CA TYR A 4 -0.54 2.02 6.30
C TYR A 4 0.17 1.02 5.39
N ILE A 5 1.05 0.22 5.99
CA ILE A 5 1.78 -0.86 5.30
C ILE A 5 1.60 -2.16 6.07
N ASP A 6 1.43 -3.29 5.37
CA ASP A 6 1.47 -4.60 5.99
C ASP A 6 2.87 -5.25 5.96
N PRO A 7 3.20 -6.17 6.88
CA PRO A 7 4.45 -6.92 6.81
C PRO A 7 4.57 -7.66 5.46
N PRO A 8 5.79 -7.84 4.92
CA PRO A 8 5.98 -8.46 3.61
C PRO A 8 5.76 -9.97 3.67
N THR A 9 4.50 -10.40 3.69
CA THR A 9 4.09 -11.82 3.82
C THR A 9 3.52 -12.40 2.53
N TRP A 10 3.34 -11.58 1.49
CA TRP A 10 2.75 -12.02 0.23
C TRP A 10 3.83 -12.49 -0.76
N PRO A 11 3.85 -13.78 -1.15
CA PRO A 11 4.85 -14.28 -2.09
C PRO A 11 4.49 -13.93 -3.54
N GLY A 12 5.48 -13.49 -4.32
CA GLY A 12 5.32 -13.22 -5.75
C GLY A 12 6.64 -12.91 -6.45
N HIS A 13 6.82 -13.39 -7.70
CA HIS A 13 8.03 -13.11 -8.50
C HIS A 13 9.37 -13.37 -7.76
N GLY A 14 9.44 -14.43 -6.95
CA GLY A 14 10.65 -14.80 -6.20
C GLY A 14 10.99 -13.90 -5.01
N ARG A 15 10.06 -13.07 -4.54
CA ARG A 15 10.23 -12.20 -3.35
C ARG A 15 8.94 -12.07 -2.57
N MET A 16 9.04 -11.44 -1.39
CA MET A 16 7.88 -11.08 -0.58
C MET A 16 7.46 -9.64 -0.84
N TRP A 17 6.18 -9.37 -0.64
CA TRP A 17 5.54 -8.10 -0.91
C TRP A 17 4.67 -7.66 0.25
N SER A 18 4.62 -6.34 0.43
CA SER A 18 3.72 -5.60 1.28
C SER A 18 2.74 -4.80 0.41
N HIS A 19 1.64 -4.39 0.99
CA HIS A 19 0.67 -3.47 0.43
C HIS A 19 0.74 -2.15 1.20
N LEU A 20 0.76 -1.04 0.48
CA LEU A 20 0.73 0.31 1.03
C LEU A 20 -0.55 1.01 0.60
N VAL A 21 -1.28 1.60 1.56
CA VAL A 21 -2.56 2.31 1.32
C VAL A 21 -2.62 3.63 2.08
N SER A 22 -3.58 4.46 1.70
CA SER A 22 -4.01 5.66 2.43
C SER A 22 -5.42 5.49 3.00
N ASP A 23 -5.73 6.19 4.11
CA ASP A 23 -7.09 6.40 4.61
C ASP A 23 -7.75 7.73 4.17
N ALA A 24 -7.12 8.52 3.31
CA ALA A 24 -7.64 9.83 2.91
C ALA A 24 -7.68 10.06 1.38
N SER A 25 -6.62 9.74 0.63
CA SER A 25 -6.56 9.97 -0.82
C SER A 25 -5.54 9.12 -1.56
N TYR A 26 -5.67 8.99 -2.88
CA TYR A 26 -4.61 8.41 -3.71
C TYR A 26 -3.48 9.38 -4.02
N GLU A 27 -3.76 10.69 -4.02
CA GLU A 27 -2.75 11.71 -4.32
C GLU A 27 -1.58 11.66 -3.34
N GLU A 28 -1.87 11.60 -2.04
CA GLU A 28 -0.83 11.45 -1.02
C GLU A 28 -0.12 10.09 -1.14
N LEU A 29 -0.85 9.03 -1.54
CA LEU A 29 -0.32 7.69 -1.67
C LEU A 29 0.68 7.64 -2.82
N HIS A 30 0.36 8.28 -3.94
CA HIS A 30 1.27 8.44 -5.07
C HIS A 30 2.51 9.26 -4.68
N THR A 31 2.31 10.38 -3.98
CA THR A 31 3.40 11.26 -3.51
C THR A 31 4.36 10.49 -2.60
N PHE A 32 3.83 9.77 -1.62
CA PHE A 32 4.63 8.99 -0.69
C PHE A 32 5.34 7.83 -1.37
N ALA A 33 4.64 7.08 -2.23
CA ALA A 33 5.21 5.98 -2.99
C ALA A 33 6.39 6.45 -3.85
N ALA A 34 6.25 7.61 -4.52
CA ALA A 34 7.36 8.22 -5.25
C ALA A 34 8.53 8.59 -4.33
N GLY A 35 8.26 9.10 -3.13
CA GLY A 35 9.28 9.44 -2.12
C GLY A 35 10.12 8.24 -1.64
N ILE A 36 9.53 7.05 -1.57
CA ILE A 36 10.25 5.78 -1.27
C ILE A 36 10.74 5.05 -2.53
N GLY A 37 10.64 5.71 -3.70
CA GLY A 37 11.10 5.19 -4.99
C GLY A 37 10.19 4.15 -5.63
N CYS A 38 9.00 3.87 -5.10
CA CYS A 38 8.02 2.94 -5.69
C CYS A 38 7.57 3.43 -7.07
N PRO A 39 7.71 2.59 -8.12
CA PRO A 39 7.37 3.03 -9.47
C PRO A 39 5.84 3.14 -9.62
N PRO A 40 5.31 4.07 -10.44
CA PRO A 40 3.87 4.23 -10.64
C PRO A 40 3.14 2.95 -11.06
N ARG A 41 3.80 2.08 -11.83
CA ARG A 41 3.26 0.77 -12.27
C ARG A 41 3.02 -0.23 -11.13
N ALA A 42 3.52 0.03 -9.93
CA ALA A 42 3.24 -0.82 -8.76
C ALA A 42 1.92 -0.45 -8.08
N PHE A 43 1.20 0.57 -8.58
CA PHE A 43 -0.12 0.91 -8.12
C PHE A 43 -1.18 -0.03 -8.73
N GLU A 44 -1.86 -0.77 -7.87
CA GLU A 44 -2.91 -1.74 -8.23
C GLU A 44 -4.28 -1.22 -7.78
N ARG A 45 -4.74 -0.15 -8.45
CA ARG A 45 -6.08 0.47 -8.32
C ARG A 45 -6.36 1.24 -7.03
N ASP A 46 -5.91 0.73 -5.88
CA ASP A 46 -6.17 1.33 -4.56
C ASP A 46 -5.02 1.18 -3.56
N HIS A 47 -3.95 0.49 -3.95
CA HIS A 47 -2.76 0.28 -3.12
C HIS A 47 -1.50 0.22 -3.99
N TYR A 48 -0.34 0.33 -3.35
CA TYR A 48 0.94 -0.01 -3.97
C TYR A 48 1.44 -1.38 -3.49
N ASP A 49 1.93 -2.19 -4.42
CA ASP A 49 2.74 -3.36 -4.12
C ASP A 49 4.19 -2.93 -3.83
N VAL A 50 4.61 -3.11 -2.58
CA VAL A 50 5.94 -2.72 -2.08
C VAL A 50 6.80 -3.97 -1.91
N PRO A 51 7.93 -4.11 -2.62
CA PRO A 51 8.80 -5.27 -2.44
C PRO A 51 9.46 -5.24 -1.05
N SER A 52 9.70 -6.42 -0.47
CA SER A 52 10.20 -6.57 0.91
C SER A 52 11.45 -5.73 1.26
N HIS A 53 12.35 -5.49 0.31
CA HIS A 53 13.55 -4.66 0.53
C HIS A 53 13.24 -3.16 0.74
N ARG A 54 12.05 -2.68 0.39
CA ARG A 54 11.59 -1.30 0.61
C ARG A 54 10.62 -1.14 1.77
N TYR A 55 10.23 -2.25 2.39
CA TYR A 55 9.38 -2.25 3.57
C TYR A 55 9.90 -1.31 4.66
N GLY A 56 11.19 -1.44 5.00
CA GLY A 56 11.84 -0.58 5.98
C GLY A 56 11.91 0.90 5.57
N ASP A 57 11.94 1.21 4.28
CA ASP A 57 11.92 2.58 3.78
C ASP A 57 10.54 3.22 3.97
N ALA A 58 9.47 2.46 3.72
CA ALA A 58 8.11 2.91 3.97
C ALA A 58 7.87 3.19 5.46
N VAL A 59 8.28 2.27 6.35
CA VAL A 59 8.15 2.48 7.80
C VAL A 59 8.97 3.69 8.26
N ARG A 60 10.21 3.83 7.78
CA ARG A 60 11.07 4.97 8.11
C ARG A 60 10.53 6.30 7.59
N ALA A 61 9.85 6.28 6.45
CA ALA A 61 9.18 7.45 5.86
C ALA A 61 7.86 7.81 6.58
N GLY A 62 7.41 7.01 7.55
CA GLY A 62 6.24 7.30 8.40
C GLY A 62 5.00 6.48 8.09
N ALA A 63 5.08 5.43 7.24
CA ALA A 63 3.98 4.48 7.11
C ALA A 63 3.81 3.67 8.41
N VAL A 64 2.57 3.51 8.85
CA VAL A 64 2.23 2.76 10.06
C VAL A 64 2.07 1.29 9.70
N GLU A 65 2.88 0.44 10.31
CA GLU A 65 2.77 -1.02 10.19
C GLU A 65 1.46 -1.51 10.83
N ILE A 66 0.65 -2.23 10.07
CA ILE A 66 -0.57 -2.91 10.54
C ILE A 66 -0.78 -4.25 9.80
N GLY A 67 -1.64 -5.13 10.30
CA GLY A 67 -1.95 -6.37 9.58
C GLY A 67 -2.79 -6.14 8.31
N SER A 68 -2.65 -7.00 7.30
CA SER A 68 -3.37 -6.88 6.01
C SER A 68 -4.89 -6.78 6.16
N LYS A 69 -5.48 -7.46 7.16
CA LYS A 69 -6.93 -7.39 7.43
C LYS A 69 -7.36 -6.00 7.89
N GLU A 70 -6.58 -5.41 8.79
CA GLU A 70 -6.80 -4.04 9.28
C GLU A 70 -6.59 -3.04 8.15
N LEU A 71 -5.59 -3.27 7.29
CA LEU A 71 -5.29 -2.43 6.14
C LEU A 71 -6.48 -2.36 5.17
N VAL A 72 -7.05 -3.52 4.82
CA VAL A 72 -8.26 -3.58 3.98
C VAL A 72 -9.45 -2.91 4.68
N ARG A 73 -9.59 -3.05 6.01
CA ARG A 73 -10.66 -2.39 6.77
C ARG A 73 -10.55 -0.87 6.67
N ARG A 74 -9.37 -0.30 6.94
CA ARG A 74 -9.10 1.15 6.84
C ARG A 74 -9.37 1.68 5.44
N LEU A 75 -8.87 0.99 4.41
CA LEU A 75 -9.07 1.34 3.01
C LEU A 75 -10.55 1.32 2.60
N THR A 76 -11.33 0.37 3.16
CA THR A 76 -12.77 0.26 2.93
C THR A 76 -13.54 1.38 3.63
N GLU A 77 -13.21 1.67 4.89
CA GLU A 77 -13.81 2.76 5.67
C GLU A 77 -13.53 4.14 5.03
N ALA A 78 -12.37 4.31 4.41
CA ALA A 78 -12.02 5.51 3.64
C ALA A 78 -12.78 5.64 2.30
N GLY A 79 -13.54 4.63 1.87
CA GLY A 79 -14.22 4.63 0.57
C GLY A 79 -13.27 4.46 -0.63
N LEU A 80 -12.00 4.12 -0.37
CA LEU A 80 -10.96 4.00 -1.38
C LEU A 80 -10.82 2.57 -1.92
N ARG A 81 -11.41 1.55 -1.30
CA ARG A 81 -11.30 0.17 -1.82
C ARG A 81 -11.85 0.04 -3.26
N ARG A 82 -11.06 -0.55 -4.16
CA ARG A 82 -11.39 -0.89 -5.57
C ARG A 82 -11.02 -2.37 -5.86
N PRO A 83 -11.91 -3.33 -5.53
CA PRO A 83 -11.65 -4.75 -5.75
C PRO A 83 -11.46 -5.11 -7.22
N LYS A 84 -10.65 -6.14 -7.48
CA LYS A 84 -10.57 -6.75 -8.81
C LYS A 84 -11.91 -7.39 -9.17
N GLY A 85 -12.47 -7.04 -10.34
CA GLY A 85 -13.71 -7.62 -10.86
C GLY A 85 -14.99 -6.84 -10.60
N ARG A 86 -14.96 -5.70 -9.89
CA ARG A 86 -16.10 -4.76 -9.87
C ARG A 86 -15.90 -3.69 -10.96
N PRO A 87 -16.92 -3.38 -11.79
CA PRO A 87 -16.90 -2.22 -12.68
C PRO A 87 -16.66 -0.94 -11.87
N ALA A 88 -15.96 0.02 -12.48
CA ALA A 88 -15.67 1.33 -11.90
C ALA A 88 -16.95 2.17 -11.75
#